data_AF-A0A1W9GUR7-F1
#
_entry.id   AF-A0A1W9GUR7-F1
#
_cell.length_a   1.000
_cell.length_b   1.000
_cell.length_c   1.000
_cell.angle_alpha   90.00
_cell.angle_beta   90.00
_cell.angle_gamma   90.00
#
_symmetry.space_group_name_H-M   'P 1'
#
loop_
_entity.id
_entity.type
_entity.pdbx_description
1 polymer ?
#
loop_
_entity_poly.entity_id
_entity_poly.type
_entity_poly.pdbx_seq_one_letter_code
_entity_poly.pdbx_strand_id
1 'polypeptide(L)'
;MNENNSSTDLDDSEILEKFRKLLSKYQHQGKIISTSDFSPAAPPLPPGNLLKTDKSNEIPLLTDVVILHPTVIHPQPARLTPIRQILDSALAECLIEMNATDRKALANALEIRLARLLK
;
A
#
# COMPACT_ATOMS: atom_id res chain seq x y z
N MET A 1 -36.37 -31.01 -4.67
CA MET A 1 -35.25 -31.57 -3.90
C MET A 1 -33.99 -30.95 -4.49
N ASN A 2 -33.31 -30.09 -3.73
CA ASN A 2 -32.11 -29.37 -4.17
C ASN A 2 -30.92 -29.88 -3.35
N GLU A 3 -30.17 -30.82 -3.91
CA GLU A 3 -29.05 -31.55 -3.30
C GLU A 3 -27.70 -30.80 -3.41
N ASN A 4 -27.68 -29.47 -3.49
CA ASN A 4 -26.46 -28.70 -3.80
C ASN A 4 -25.85 -27.91 -2.62
N ASN A 5 -26.36 -28.06 -1.39
CA ASN A 5 -25.90 -27.28 -0.22
C ASN A 5 -24.90 -28.00 0.69
N SER A 6 -24.58 -29.28 0.43
CA SER A 6 -23.70 -30.07 1.31
C SER A 6 -22.20 -29.87 1.03
N SER A 7 -21.83 -29.46 -0.18
CA SER A 7 -20.42 -29.19 -0.53
C SER A 7 -19.92 -27.87 0.03
N THR A 8 -20.75 -26.82 0.03
CA THR A 8 -20.39 -25.50 0.56
C THR A 8 -20.21 -25.50 2.08
N ASP A 9 -21.01 -26.28 2.82
CA ASP A 9 -20.90 -26.39 4.28
C ASP A 9 -19.60 -27.12 4.70
N LEU A 10 -19.13 -28.07 3.87
CA LEU A 10 -17.85 -28.75 4.03
C LEU A 10 -16.67 -27.78 3.86
N ASP A 11 -16.73 -26.93 2.83
CA ASP A 11 -15.73 -25.89 2.58
C ASP A 11 -15.70 -24.84 3.71
N ASP A 12 -16.88 -24.43 4.21
CA ASP A 12 -17.00 -23.48 5.33
C ASP A 12 -16.38 -24.03 6.62
N SER A 13 -16.57 -25.34 6.89
CA SER A 13 -15.97 -26.01 8.04
C SER A 13 -14.44 -26.04 7.96
N GLU A 14 -13.88 -26.29 6.78
CA GLU A 14 -12.43 -26.27 6.53
C GLU A 14 -11.84 -24.87 6.68
N ILE A 15 -12.56 -23.84 6.20
CA ILE A 15 -12.16 -22.43 6.33
C ILE A 15 -12.09 -22.03 7.81
N LEU A 16 -13.11 -22.39 8.61
CA LEU A 16 -13.13 -22.10 10.04
C LEU A 16 -12.00 -22.80 10.80
N GLU A 17 -11.66 -24.03 10.41
CA GLU A 17 -10.55 -24.78 11.01
C GLU A 17 -9.20 -24.10 10.70
N LYS A 18 -8.96 -23.72 9.44
CA LYS A 18 -7.75 -22.98 9.03
C LYS A 18 -7.63 -21.64 9.77
N PHE A 19 -8.74 -20.91 9.92
CA PHE A 19 -8.78 -19.65 10.65
C PHE A 19 -8.42 -19.82 12.14
N ARG A 20 -8.98 -20.84 12.81
CA ARG A 20 -8.65 -21.16 14.20
C ARG A 20 -7.18 -21.52 14.38
N LYS A 21 -6.63 -22.34 13.48
CA LYS A 21 -5.19 -22.68 13.47
C LYS A 21 -4.30 -21.44 13.30
N LEU A 22 -4.73 -20.50 12.48
CA LEU A 22 -4.01 -19.25 12.27
C LEU A 22 -4.01 -18.39 13.54
N LEU A 23 -5.17 -18.18 14.16
CA LEU A 23 -5.27 -17.44 15.42
C LEU A 23 -4.43 -18.09 16.53
N SER A 24 -4.53 -19.41 16.72
CA SER A 24 -3.74 -20.11 17.73
C SER A 24 -2.23 -19.98 17.51
N LYS A 25 -1.79 -19.99 16.24
CA LYS A 25 -0.37 -19.85 15.89
C LYS A 25 0.19 -18.50 16.35
N TYR A 26 -0.59 -17.42 16.24
CA TYR A 26 -0.12 -16.07 16.52
C TYR A 26 -0.53 -15.52 17.89
N GLN A 27 -1.52 -16.10 18.56
CA GLN A 27 -2.00 -15.67 19.88
C GLN A 27 -0.91 -15.71 20.96
N HIS A 28 0.07 -16.59 20.84
CA HIS A 28 1.18 -16.72 21.81
C HIS A 28 2.48 -16.08 21.35
N GLN A 29 2.56 -15.58 20.11
CA GLN A 29 3.77 -14.94 19.58
C GLN A 29 3.96 -13.50 20.10
N GLY A 30 2.92 -12.88 20.67
CA GLY A 30 2.99 -11.55 21.26
C GLY A 30 3.36 -11.48 22.75
N LYS A 31 3.67 -12.60 23.41
CA LYS A 31 3.95 -12.65 24.87
C LYS A 31 5.44 -12.71 25.21
N ILE A 32 6.21 -11.85 24.56
CA ILE A 32 7.60 -11.45 24.84
C ILE A 32 7.57 -9.93 24.66
N ILE A 33 7.59 -9.04 25.66
CA ILE A 33 8.22 -9.00 26.98
C ILE A 33 7.33 -8.13 27.87
N SER A 34 6.95 -8.64 29.05
CA SER A 34 6.31 -7.87 30.11
C SER A 34 7.23 -7.94 31.32
N THR A 35 8.15 -6.98 31.41
CA THR A 35 9.06 -6.65 32.53
C THR A 35 9.67 -5.29 32.15
N SER A 36 9.77 -4.23 32.94
CA SER A 36 9.60 -4.00 34.37
C SER A 36 9.40 -2.50 34.57
N ASP A 37 8.86 -2.13 35.72
CA ASP A 37 8.67 -0.78 36.24
C ASP A 37 9.83 0.20 35.94
N PHE A 38 9.52 1.41 35.45
CA PHE A 38 10.34 2.60 35.71
C PHE A 38 9.49 3.88 35.62
N SER A 39 8.98 4.30 36.76
CA SER A 39 8.83 5.71 37.14
C SER A 39 9.70 5.85 38.40
N PRO A 40 10.59 6.86 38.55
CA PRO A 40 10.17 8.25 38.59
C PRO A 40 11.21 9.31 38.12
N ALA A 41 10.72 10.56 38.10
CA ALA A 41 11.48 11.81 38.30
C ALA A 41 12.38 12.33 37.16
N ALA A 42 11.90 13.40 36.52
CA ALA A 42 12.73 14.36 35.81
C ALA A 42 13.69 15.10 36.77
N PRO A 43 14.90 15.45 36.29
CA PRO A 43 15.48 16.75 36.58
C PRO A 43 15.76 17.54 35.28
N PRO A 44 15.77 18.88 35.32
CA PRO A 44 16.03 19.71 34.14
C PRO A 44 17.54 19.93 33.90
N LEU A 45 17.89 20.39 32.69
CA LEU A 45 19.13 21.10 32.23
C LEU A 45 20.12 20.28 31.36
N PRO A 46 20.99 20.90 30.53
CA PRO A 46 20.91 22.09 29.65
C PRO A 46 21.41 21.76 28.20
N PRO A 47 21.52 22.70 27.23
CA PRO A 47 21.82 22.37 25.84
C PRO A 47 23.34 22.23 25.64
N GLY A 48 23.81 21.04 25.28
CA GLY A 48 25.21 20.85 24.97
C GLY A 48 25.58 19.40 24.74
N ASN A 49 25.84 19.07 23.48
CA ASN A 49 26.55 17.86 23.05
C ASN A 49 25.94 16.53 23.47
N LEU A 50 24.85 16.15 22.80
CA LEU A 50 24.56 14.73 22.65
C LEU A 50 25.57 14.14 21.66
N LEU A 51 26.51 13.42 22.26
CA LEU A 51 27.32 12.37 21.67
C LEU A 51 26.58 11.67 20.53
N LYS A 52 27.30 11.48 19.42
CA LYS A 52 26.91 10.68 18.26
C LYS A 52 26.64 9.24 18.71
N THR A 53 25.47 9.00 19.30
CA THR A 53 24.84 7.68 19.32
C THR A 53 24.34 7.45 17.91
N ASP A 54 24.76 6.34 17.31
CA ASP A 54 24.29 5.89 16.02
C ASP A 54 22.79 5.55 16.13
N LYS A 55 21.94 6.58 15.95
CA LYS A 55 20.47 6.50 16.01
C LYS A 55 19.85 5.88 14.76
N SER A 56 20.64 5.20 13.94
CA SER A 56 20.15 4.55 12.71
C SER A 56 19.12 3.45 12.96
N ASN A 57 18.99 2.98 14.21
CA ASN A 57 18.09 1.88 14.60
C ASN A 57 16.96 2.30 15.56
N GLU A 58 16.81 3.60 15.84
CA GLU A 58 15.74 4.13 16.71
C GLU A 58 14.60 4.68 15.86
N ILE A 59 13.37 4.17 16.05
CA ILE A 59 12.20 4.66 15.32
C ILE A 59 11.94 6.11 15.77
N PRO A 60 11.92 7.09 14.86
CA PRO A 60 11.74 8.49 15.22
C PRO A 60 10.39 8.72 15.90
N LEU A 61 10.38 9.54 16.95
CA LEU A 61 9.18 9.94 17.66
C LEU A 61 8.46 11.07 16.91
N LEU A 62 7.17 11.27 17.17
CA LEU A 62 6.36 12.32 16.51
C LEU A 62 6.89 13.75 16.76
N THR A 63 7.71 13.93 17.78
CA THR A 63 8.35 15.20 18.13
C THR A 63 9.65 15.45 17.35
N ASP A 64 10.17 14.44 16.66
CA ASP A 64 11.47 14.52 16.00
C ASP A 64 11.32 15.07 14.58
N VAL A 65 12.13 16.09 14.25
CA VAL A 65 12.17 16.66 12.90
C VAL A 65 13.07 15.78 12.02
N VAL A 66 12.46 14.93 11.20
CA VAL A 66 13.16 14.07 10.25
C VAL A 66 13.43 14.84 8.96
N ILE A 67 14.70 15.15 8.70
CA ILE A 67 15.13 15.72 7.42
C ILE A 67 15.34 14.57 6.43
N LEU A 68 14.33 14.34 5.58
CA LEU A 68 14.43 13.38 4.51
C LEU A 68 15.38 13.93 3.44
N HIS A 69 16.55 13.32 3.31
CA HIS A 69 17.40 13.55 2.14
C HIS A 69 16.62 12.99 0.94
N PRO A 70 16.46 13.73 -0.16
CA PRO A 70 15.81 13.24 -1.37
C PRO A 70 16.73 12.21 -2.04
N THR A 71 16.82 11.03 -1.44
CA THR A 71 17.57 9.90 -1.94
C THR A 71 16.77 9.33 -3.09
N VAL A 72 17.16 9.71 -4.32
CA VAL A 72 16.75 9.06 -5.58
C VAL A 72 15.24 8.82 -5.65
N ILE A 73 14.46 9.91 -5.70
CA ILE A 73 13.09 9.81 -6.18
C ILE A 73 13.23 9.37 -7.64
N HIS A 74 13.09 8.06 -7.90
CA HIS A 74 13.00 7.55 -9.25
C HIS A 74 11.97 8.42 -9.98
N PRO A 75 12.31 9.03 -11.13
CA PRO A 75 11.37 9.85 -11.86
C PRO A 75 10.13 8.99 -12.08
N GLN A 76 8.99 9.43 -11.56
CA GLN A 76 7.77 8.68 -11.74
C GLN A 76 7.56 8.53 -13.24
N PRO A 77 7.44 7.29 -13.76
CA PRO A 77 7.23 7.10 -15.19
C PRO A 77 6.04 7.92 -15.62
N ALA A 78 6.16 8.56 -16.79
CA ALA A 78 5.15 9.48 -17.30
C ALA A 78 3.78 8.79 -17.24
N ARG A 79 2.92 9.28 -16.34
CA ARG A 79 1.58 8.70 -16.17
C ARG A 79 0.83 8.91 -17.48
N LEU A 80 0.31 7.82 -18.05
CA LEU A 80 -0.60 7.91 -19.17
C LEU A 80 -1.85 8.68 -18.73
N THR A 81 -2.44 9.43 -19.65
CA THR A 81 -3.70 10.10 -19.39
C THR A 81 -4.81 9.08 -19.11
N PRO A 82 -5.84 9.40 -18.31
CA PRO A 82 -6.90 8.44 -17.99
C PRO A 82 -7.59 7.88 -19.24
N ILE A 83 -7.79 8.71 -20.27
CA ILE A 83 -8.38 8.28 -21.55
C ILE A 83 -7.47 7.29 -22.27
N ARG A 84 -6.15 7.50 -22.24
CA ARG A 84 -5.20 6.56 -22.82
C ARG A 84 -5.21 5.21 -22.10
N GLN A 85 -5.31 5.21 -20.78
CA GLN A 85 -5.41 3.97 -19.99
C GLN A 85 -6.69 3.18 -20.30
N ILE A 86 -7.83 3.86 -20.40
CA ILE A 86 -9.11 3.24 -20.75
C ILE A 86 -9.04 2.65 -22.17
N LEU A 87 -8.50 3.39 -23.13
CA LEU A 87 -8.33 2.93 -24.50
C LEU A 87 -7.39 1.71 -24.58
N ASP A 88 -6.24 1.77 -23.91
CA ASP A 88 -5.28 0.65 -23.87
C ASP A 88 -5.92 -0.61 -23.26
N SER A 89 -6.71 -0.45 -22.20
CA SER A 89 -7.42 -1.56 -21.54
C SER A 89 -8.49 -2.16 -22.44
N ALA A 90 -9.30 -1.33 -23.10
CA ALA A 90 -10.36 -1.78 -24.01
C ALA A 90 -9.80 -2.49 -25.26
N LEU A 91 -8.68 -2.01 -25.81
CA LEU A 91 -8.01 -2.67 -26.93
C LEU A 91 -7.44 -4.04 -26.53
N ALA A 92 -6.87 -4.13 -25.32
CA ALA A 92 -6.38 -5.39 -24.77
C ALA A 92 -7.53 -6.39 -24.54
N GLU A 93 -8.66 -5.93 -24.00
CA GLU A 93 -9.85 -6.76 -23.78
C GLU A 93 -10.47 -7.27 -25.08
N CYS A 94 -10.54 -6.41 -26.10
CA CYS A 94 -11.07 -6.77 -27.42
C CYS A 94 -10.06 -7.51 -28.31
N LEU A 95 -8.82 -7.72 -27.85
CA LEU A 95 -7.72 -8.30 -28.62
C LEU A 95 -7.48 -7.58 -29.97
N ILE A 96 -7.70 -6.27 -30.00
CA ILE A 96 -7.50 -5.45 -31.19
C ILE A 96 -6.09 -4.89 -31.16
N GLU A 97 -5.27 -5.31 -32.12
CA GLU A 97 -3.96 -4.74 -32.31
C GLU A 97 -4.07 -3.38 -33.01
N MET A 98 -3.54 -2.34 -32.36
CA MET A 98 -3.52 -0.99 -32.92
C MET A 98 -2.14 -0.36 -32.74
N ASN A 99 -1.65 0.28 -33.79
CA ASN A 99 -0.34 0.92 -33.81
C ASN A 99 -0.22 1.99 -32.72
N ALA A 100 0.99 2.14 -32.14
CA ALA A 100 1.23 3.04 -31.02
C ALA A 100 0.95 4.51 -31.37
N THR A 101 1.21 4.91 -32.62
CA THR A 101 0.91 6.25 -33.15
C THR A 101 -0.58 6.52 -33.21
N ASP A 102 -1.35 5.57 -33.76
CA ASP A 102 -2.78 5.72 -33.98
C ASP A 102 -3.53 5.71 -32.65
N ARG A 103 -3.06 4.87 -31.73
CA ARG A 103 -3.53 4.85 -30.34
C ARG A 103 -3.29 6.18 -29.63
N LYS A 104 -2.20 6.89 -29.95
CA LYS A 104 -1.89 8.20 -29.35
C LYS A 104 -2.74 9.29 -29.96
N ALA A 105 -2.90 9.28 -31.28
CA ALA A 105 -3.77 10.18 -32.00
C ALA A 105 -5.23 10.05 -31.54
N LEU A 106 -5.72 8.81 -31.41
CA LEU A 106 -7.08 8.53 -30.97
C LEU A 106 -7.32 8.99 -29.52
N ALA A 107 -6.42 8.67 -28.59
CA ALA A 107 -6.54 9.13 -27.20
C ALA A 107 -6.60 10.67 -27.13
N ASN A 108 -5.74 11.37 -27.89
CA ASN A 108 -5.74 12.84 -27.93
C ASN A 108 -7.03 13.40 -28.56
N ALA A 109 -7.52 12.82 -29.65
CA ALA A 109 -8.77 13.24 -30.27
C ALA A 109 -9.97 13.08 -29.32
N LEU A 110 -10.00 12.00 -28.54
CA LEU A 110 -11.02 11.75 -27.51
C LEU A 110 -10.94 12.78 -26.38
N GLU A 111 -9.74 13.12 -25.90
CA GLU A 111 -9.54 14.14 -24.88
C GLU A 111 -10.04 15.51 -25.33
N ILE A 112 -9.67 15.94 -26.55
CA ILE A 112 -10.12 17.21 -27.13
C ILE A 112 -11.65 17.24 -27.26
N ARG A 113 -12.25 16.12 -27.69
CA ARG A 113 -13.70 16.01 -27.82
C ARG A 113 -14.40 16.08 -26.47
N LEU A 114 -13.92 15.37 -25.45
CA LEU A 114 -14.49 15.42 -24.10
C LEU A 114 -14.37 16.82 -23.48
N ALA A 115 -13.22 17.48 -23.65
CA ALA A 115 -13.02 18.85 -23.20
C ALA A 115 -13.98 19.85 -23.87
N ARG A 116 -14.38 19.59 -25.12
CA ARG A 116 -15.39 20.40 -25.82
C ARG A 116 -16.81 20.15 -25.33
N LEU A 117 -17.14 18.93 -24.94
CA LEU A 117 -18.49 18.56 -24.47
C LEU A 117 -18.77 19.00 -23.03
N LEU A 118 -17.72 19.23 -22.24
CA LEU A 118 -17.80 19.70 -20.85
C LEU A 118 -17.77 21.23 -20.71
N LYS A 119 -17.78 21.96 -21.84
CA LYS A 119 -17.90 23.43 -21.91
C LYS A 119 -19.28 23.82 -22.41
#